data_AF-A0A8T4JBE8-F1
#
_entry.id   AF-A0A8T4JBE8-F1
#
_cell.length_a   1.000
_cell.length_b   1.000
_cell.length_c   1.000
_cell.angle_alpha   90.00
_cell.angle_beta   90.00
_cell.angle_gamma   90.00
#
_symmetry.space_group_name_H-M   'P 1'
#
loop_
_entity.id
_entity.type
_entity.pdbx_description
1 polymer ?
#
loop_
_entity_poly.entity_id
_entity_poly.type
_entity_poly.pdbx_seq_one_letter_code
_entity_poly.pdbx_strand_id
1 'polypeptide(L)'
;MTSLKHLHEVDLKDKLVLLRADFNVPMRNGIIAEDSRIRKTLPTILHILDAGAKQVIITTHFGRPKGKVNEKYRVTPIVECLKMLLEAQEVSVGYADDCLIKHLPTQRVVLLENTRFYPEEKKNEEKFAKALAHKADVFVFDAFGTAHRDHASTTGVAKFIPELCIGLLMEKELRVLSLDNIPKPFKAIIGAAKVSDKIPVLESLLPRVDKLLLGGAIVFTFLKAIGYEVGTSLVEDGELGRAKKMYEKYKDKIILPVDVVISEDEEGREIHTV
;
A
#
# COMPACT_ATOMS: atom_id res chain seq x y z
N MET A 1 -9.77 -15.79 -16.71
CA MET A 1 -9.04 -14.71 -16.04
C MET A 1 -7.81 -14.44 -16.87
N THR A 2 -7.71 -13.25 -17.47
CA THR A 2 -6.51 -12.82 -18.17
C THR A 2 -5.35 -12.84 -17.17
N SER A 3 -4.25 -13.50 -17.54
CA SER A 3 -3.01 -13.49 -16.77
C SER A 3 -2.60 -12.05 -16.47
N LEU A 4 -2.21 -11.78 -15.22
CA LEU A 4 -1.66 -10.48 -14.83
C LEU A 4 -0.35 -10.30 -15.58
N LYS A 5 -0.24 -9.29 -16.45
CA LYS A 5 1.00 -9.03 -17.18
C LYS A 5 2.01 -8.29 -16.32
N HIS A 6 3.26 -8.69 -16.43
CA HIS A 6 4.41 -8.03 -15.87
C HIS A 6 4.94 -6.95 -16.81
N LEU A 7 5.64 -5.97 -16.24
CA LEU A 7 6.16 -4.82 -16.99
C LEU A 7 7.06 -5.22 -18.18
N HIS A 8 7.85 -6.30 -18.03
CA HIS A 8 8.75 -6.80 -19.06
C HIS A 8 8.05 -7.55 -20.21
N GLU A 9 6.76 -7.83 -20.08
CA GLU A 9 5.95 -8.52 -21.10
C GLU A 9 5.21 -7.54 -22.03
N VAL A 10 5.35 -6.24 -21.80
CA VAL A 10 4.63 -5.19 -22.53
C VAL A 10 5.58 -4.39 -23.42
N ASP A 11 5.16 -4.13 -24.66
CA ASP A 11 5.87 -3.21 -25.55
C ASP A 11 5.60 -1.75 -25.13
N LEU A 12 6.63 -1.10 -24.59
CA LEU A 12 6.58 0.27 -24.09
C LEU A 12 7.16 1.26 -25.10
N LYS A 13 7.74 0.81 -26.21
CA LYS A 13 8.44 1.69 -27.14
C LYS A 13 7.49 2.70 -27.78
N ASP A 14 7.88 3.98 -27.73
CA ASP A 14 7.13 5.12 -28.26
C ASP A 14 5.73 5.33 -27.62
N LYS A 15 5.41 4.60 -26.53
CA LYS A 15 4.12 4.67 -25.84
C LYS A 15 4.05 5.79 -24.82
N LEU A 16 2.84 6.32 -24.62
CA LEU A 16 2.47 7.13 -23.46
C LEU A 16 1.95 6.20 -22.36
N VAL A 17 2.64 6.19 -21.22
CA VAL A 17 2.37 5.25 -20.14
C VAL A 17 1.72 5.96 -18.96
N LEU A 18 0.49 5.58 -18.60
CA LEU A 18 -0.15 6.02 -17.36
C LEU A 18 0.32 5.13 -16.21
N LEU A 19 1.09 5.70 -15.28
CA LEU A 19 1.61 5.01 -14.10
C LEU A 19 0.81 5.43 -12.87
N ARG A 20 0.09 4.47 -12.25
CA ARG A 20 -0.52 4.69 -10.94
C ARG A 20 0.48 4.39 -9.83
N ALA A 21 1.01 5.43 -9.20
CA ALA A 21 2.00 5.35 -8.13
C ALA A 21 1.41 5.65 -6.74
N ASP A 22 2.05 5.17 -5.68
CA ASP A 22 1.68 5.49 -4.29
C ASP A 22 2.60 6.57 -3.73
N PHE A 23 2.33 7.84 -4.02
CA PHE A 23 3.09 8.98 -3.46
C PHE A 23 2.43 9.60 -2.23
N ASN A 24 1.65 8.82 -1.47
CA ASN A 24 1.06 9.29 -0.22
C ASN A 24 2.10 9.31 0.92
N VAL A 25 3.03 10.26 0.85
CA VAL A 25 4.17 10.41 1.76
C VAL A 25 3.81 11.19 3.03
N PRO A 26 4.47 10.92 4.17
CA PRO A 26 4.32 11.73 5.37
C PRO A 26 4.91 13.12 5.16
N MET A 27 4.24 14.14 5.69
CA MET A 27 4.70 15.53 5.66
C MET A 27 4.96 16.07 7.07
N ARG A 28 5.95 16.94 7.19
CA ARG A 28 6.21 17.76 8.38
C ARG A 28 6.38 19.21 7.94
N ASN A 29 5.52 20.10 8.45
CA ASN A 29 5.56 21.55 8.13
C ASN A 29 5.57 21.87 6.63
N GLY A 30 4.79 21.13 5.83
CA GLY A 30 4.72 21.34 4.37
C GLY A 30 5.88 20.75 3.56
N ILE A 31 6.82 20.07 4.22
CA ILE A 31 7.96 19.38 3.60
C ILE A 31 7.77 17.87 3.72
N ILE A 32 8.24 17.12 2.72
CA ILE A 32 8.25 15.64 2.76
C ILE A 32 9.18 15.19 3.89
N ALA A 33 8.62 14.48 4.87
CA ALA A 33 9.39 13.96 6.00
C ALA A 33 10.15 12.67 5.64
N GLU A 34 9.57 11.87 4.73
CA GLU A 34 10.15 10.62 4.26
C GLU A 34 9.71 10.38 2.81
N ASP A 35 10.68 10.20 1.90
CA ASP A 35 10.45 10.03 0.46
C ASP A 35 10.47 8.56 0.01
N SER A 36 10.48 7.61 0.96
CA SER A 36 10.67 6.18 0.70
C SER A 36 9.66 5.60 -0.30
N ARG A 37 8.41 6.09 -0.27
CA ARG A 37 7.38 5.69 -1.23
C ARG A 37 7.67 6.16 -2.66
N ILE A 38 8.21 7.36 -2.83
CA ILE A 38 8.61 7.88 -4.14
C ILE A 38 9.79 7.06 -4.67
N ARG A 39 10.81 6.84 -3.83
CA ARG A 39 11.99 6.04 -4.19
C ARG A 39 11.65 4.62 -4.60
N LYS A 40 10.68 3.98 -3.95
CA LYS A 40 10.22 2.62 -4.28
C LYS A 40 9.62 2.50 -5.68
N THR A 41 9.07 3.57 -6.25
CA THR A 41 8.51 3.59 -7.61
C THR A 41 9.53 4.00 -8.68
N LEU A 42 10.67 4.62 -8.30
CA LEU A 42 11.71 5.01 -9.26
C LEU A 42 12.17 3.87 -10.18
N PRO A 43 12.40 2.62 -9.70
CA PRO A 43 12.76 1.51 -10.59
C PRO A 43 11.75 1.27 -11.70
N THR A 44 10.45 1.37 -11.40
CA THR A 44 9.39 1.23 -12.40
C THR A 44 9.45 2.37 -13.43
N ILE A 45 9.64 3.61 -12.97
CA ILE A 45 9.73 4.79 -13.86
C ILE A 45 10.91 4.65 -14.82
N LEU A 46 12.10 4.34 -14.28
CA LEU A 46 13.32 4.19 -15.08
C LEU A 46 13.20 3.04 -16.07
N HIS A 47 12.68 1.89 -15.64
CA HIS A 47 12.45 0.76 -16.55
C HIS A 47 11.54 1.12 -17.73
N ILE A 48 10.45 1.86 -17.47
CA ILE A 48 9.56 2.31 -18.54
C ILE A 48 10.28 3.22 -19.54
N LEU A 49 11.09 4.16 -19.03
CA LEU A 49 11.86 5.10 -19.87
C LEU A 49 12.96 4.39 -20.67
N ASP A 50 13.68 3.46 -20.05
CA ASP A 50 14.75 2.65 -20.66
C ASP A 50 14.21 1.74 -21.76
N ALA A 51 12.98 1.24 -21.58
CA ALA A 51 12.26 0.47 -22.61
C ALA A 51 11.80 1.33 -23.81
N GLY A 52 12.14 2.62 -23.84
CA GLY A 52 11.86 3.51 -24.96
C GLY A 52 10.48 4.17 -24.93
N ALA A 53 9.80 4.20 -23.78
CA ALA A 53 8.55 4.93 -23.65
C ALA A 53 8.74 6.42 -23.94
N LYS A 54 7.80 6.97 -24.71
CA LYS A 54 7.78 8.38 -25.07
C LYS A 54 7.64 9.25 -23.82
N GLN A 55 6.78 8.84 -22.89
CA GLN A 55 6.51 9.59 -21.67
C GLN A 55 5.85 8.74 -20.58
N VAL A 56 6.17 9.03 -19.32
CA VAL A 56 5.49 8.48 -18.14
C VAL A 56 4.59 9.54 -17.51
N ILE A 57 3.29 9.29 -17.52
CA ILE A 57 2.26 10.14 -16.89
C ILE A 57 1.91 9.51 -15.55
N ILE A 58 2.31 10.13 -14.46
CA ILE A 58 2.11 9.62 -13.12
C ILE A 58 0.81 10.18 -12.53
N THR A 59 -0.04 9.29 -12.05
CA THR A 59 -1.21 9.64 -11.25
C THR A 59 -1.04 9.13 -9.82
N THR A 60 -1.36 10.00 -8.85
CA THR A 60 -1.25 9.68 -7.43
C THR A 60 -2.41 10.23 -6.62
N HIS A 61 -2.61 9.69 -5.41
CA HIS A 61 -3.43 10.35 -4.41
C HIS A 61 -2.53 10.88 -3.31
N PHE A 62 -2.95 11.96 -2.66
CA PHE A 62 -2.22 12.49 -1.52
C PHE A 62 -3.19 12.93 -0.41
N GLY A 63 -3.01 12.35 0.78
CA GLY A 63 -3.86 12.59 1.93
C GLY A 63 -5.36 12.34 1.69
N ARG A 64 -6.19 13.15 2.36
CA ARG A 64 -7.66 13.01 2.36
C ARG A 64 -8.36 14.36 2.18
N PRO A 65 -8.27 14.97 0.97
CA PRO A 65 -8.84 16.30 0.70
C PRO A 65 -10.38 16.34 0.55
N LYS A 66 -11.07 15.19 0.68
CA LYS A 66 -12.54 15.08 0.62
C LYS A 66 -13.18 15.58 -0.70
N GLY A 67 -12.52 15.38 -1.84
CA GLY A 67 -13.09 15.69 -3.16
C GLY A 67 -13.15 17.19 -3.45
N LYS A 68 -12.26 17.98 -2.86
CA LYS A 68 -12.10 19.41 -3.14
C LYS A 68 -10.62 19.76 -3.15
N VAL A 69 -10.26 20.77 -3.93
CA VAL A 69 -8.89 21.32 -3.91
C VAL A 69 -8.56 21.81 -2.50
N ASN A 70 -7.38 21.43 -2.01
CA ASN A 70 -6.88 21.84 -0.71
C ASN A 70 -5.36 22.00 -0.78
N GLU A 71 -4.88 23.21 -0.49
CA GLU A 71 -3.46 23.57 -0.59
C GLU A 71 -2.53 22.64 0.20
N LYS A 72 -2.97 22.12 1.36
CA LYS A 72 -2.21 21.16 2.17
C LYS A 72 -1.96 19.83 1.46
N TYR A 73 -2.81 19.48 0.50
CA TYR A 73 -2.80 18.20 -0.21
C TYR A 73 -2.45 18.34 -1.68
N ARG A 74 -1.81 19.44 -2.09
CA ARG A 74 -1.21 19.55 -3.43
C ARG A 74 0.01 18.66 -3.56
N VAL A 75 0.24 18.16 -4.78
CA VAL A 75 1.41 17.33 -5.07
C VAL A 75 2.67 18.13 -5.40
N THR A 76 2.64 19.47 -5.36
CA THR A 76 3.81 20.31 -5.69
C THR A 76 5.09 19.91 -4.93
N PRO A 77 5.07 19.63 -3.60
CA PRO A 77 6.27 19.15 -2.90
C PRO A 77 6.79 17.79 -3.42
N ILE A 78 5.87 16.93 -3.89
CA ILE A 78 6.19 15.63 -4.50
C ILE A 78 6.82 15.81 -5.88
N VAL A 79 6.35 16.78 -6.67
CA VAL A 79 6.96 17.15 -7.96
C VAL A 79 8.42 17.56 -7.75
N GLU A 80 8.70 18.44 -6.80
CA GLU A 80 10.07 18.92 -6.55
C GLU A 80 10.99 17.81 -6.04
N CYS A 81 10.48 16.92 -5.18
CA CYS A 81 11.23 15.74 -4.78
C CYS A 81 11.51 14.80 -5.97
N LEU A 82 10.52 14.56 -6.83
CA LEU A 82 10.66 13.72 -8.01
C LEU A 82 11.68 14.31 -9.00
N LYS A 83 11.67 15.64 -9.22
CA LYS A 83 12.69 16.36 -10.00
C LYS A 83 14.09 16.08 -9.47
N MET A 84 14.31 16.32 -8.18
CA MET A 84 15.63 16.11 -7.54
C MET A 84 16.11 14.65 -7.67
N LEU A 85 15.22 13.67 -7.53
CA LEU A 85 15.56 12.26 -7.61
C LEU A 85 15.90 11.81 -9.04
N LEU A 86 15.22 12.37 -10.04
CA LEU A 86 15.36 12.00 -11.46
C LEU A 86 16.37 12.86 -12.22
N GLU A 87 16.76 14.03 -11.68
CA GLU A 87 17.83 14.86 -12.22
C GLU A 87 19.16 14.11 -12.26
N ALA A 88 19.45 13.29 -11.24
CA ALA A 88 20.63 12.42 -11.22
C ALA A 88 20.62 11.35 -12.32
N GLN A 89 19.51 11.17 -13.04
CA GLN A 89 19.35 10.25 -14.16
C GLN A 89 19.10 11.01 -15.48
N GLU A 90 19.30 12.34 -15.49
CA GLU A 90 19.06 13.21 -16.64
C GLU A 90 17.61 13.14 -17.17
N VAL A 91 16.65 12.77 -16.31
CA VAL A 91 15.23 12.66 -16.67
C VAL A 91 14.50 13.94 -16.31
N SER A 92 13.90 14.59 -17.31
CA SER A 92 13.08 15.78 -17.10
C SER A 92 11.72 15.45 -16.49
N VAL A 93 11.30 16.25 -15.51
CA VAL A 93 10.03 16.10 -14.80
C VAL A 93 9.17 17.35 -14.94
N GLY A 94 7.95 17.17 -15.43
CA GLY A 94 6.90 18.18 -15.56
C GLY A 94 5.77 17.97 -14.54
N TYR A 95 4.90 18.97 -14.43
CA TYR A 95 3.72 18.96 -13.58
C TYR A 95 2.50 19.42 -14.37
N ALA A 96 1.39 18.71 -14.21
CA ALA A 96 0.08 19.13 -14.68
C ALA A 96 -0.80 19.46 -13.47
N ASP A 97 -1.37 20.65 -13.44
CA ASP A 97 -2.21 21.16 -12.35
C ASP A 97 -3.63 20.59 -12.31
N ASP A 98 -3.92 19.63 -13.20
CA ASP A 98 -5.15 18.86 -13.24
C ASP A 98 -4.91 17.36 -13.53
N CYS A 99 -5.93 16.55 -13.25
CA CYS A 99 -5.97 15.11 -13.60
C CYS A 99 -6.59 14.84 -14.98
N LEU A 100 -7.16 15.84 -15.64
CA LEU A 100 -7.94 15.65 -16.87
C LEU A 100 -7.06 15.67 -18.13
N ILE A 101 -5.75 15.92 -17.97
CA ILE A 101 -4.73 15.87 -19.02
C ILE A 101 -5.12 16.75 -20.21
N LYS A 102 -5.70 17.93 -19.96
CA LYS A 102 -6.09 18.87 -21.02
C LYS A 102 -4.88 19.26 -21.84
N HIS A 103 -3.83 19.67 -21.15
CA HIS A 103 -2.51 19.90 -21.71
C HIS A 103 -1.52 18.95 -21.02
N LEU A 104 -0.72 18.23 -21.81
CA LEU A 104 0.31 17.35 -21.28
C LEU A 104 1.67 18.04 -21.49
N PRO A 105 2.42 18.33 -20.44
CA PRO A 105 3.77 18.87 -20.54
C PRO A 105 4.68 17.98 -21.41
N THR A 106 5.78 18.50 -21.94
CA THR A 106 6.67 17.77 -22.88
C THR A 106 7.79 16.98 -22.20
N GLN A 107 7.94 17.10 -20.89
CA GLN A 107 8.96 16.42 -20.08
C GLN A 107 8.77 14.91 -20.07
N ARG A 108 9.84 14.12 -19.96
CA ARG A 108 9.77 12.64 -20.04
C ARG A 108 8.92 12.01 -18.95
N VAL A 109 8.85 12.64 -17.78
CA VAL A 109 7.95 12.26 -16.68
C VAL A 109 7.03 13.43 -16.35
N VAL A 110 5.73 13.18 -16.17
CA VAL A 110 4.75 14.20 -15.78
C VAL A 110 3.97 13.69 -14.58
N LEU A 111 3.94 14.46 -13.49
CA LEU A 111 3.04 14.18 -12.37
C LEU A 111 1.74 14.98 -12.53
N LEU A 112 0.59 14.28 -12.52
CA LEU A 112 -0.72 14.91 -12.44
C LEU A 112 -1.03 15.34 -11.00
N GLU A 113 -1.88 16.36 -10.84
CA GLU A 113 -2.37 16.78 -9.54
C GLU A 113 -3.14 15.65 -8.80
N ASN A 114 -3.35 15.82 -7.50
CA ASN A 114 -3.97 14.84 -6.61
C ASN A 114 -5.34 14.32 -7.10
N THR A 115 -5.45 13.01 -7.39
CA THR A 115 -6.71 12.41 -7.86
C THR A 115 -7.87 12.59 -6.90
N ARG A 116 -7.60 12.73 -5.60
CA ARG A 116 -8.64 12.89 -4.58
C ARG A 116 -9.20 14.31 -4.47
N PHE A 117 -8.70 15.27 -5.24
CA PHE A 117 -9.37 16.56 -5.44
C PHE A 117 -10.67 16.41 -6.24
N TYR A 118 -10.81 15.32 -6.99
CA TYR A 118 -11.99 14.98 -7.77
C TYR A 118 -12.87 14.03 -6.94
N PRO A 119 -14.10 14.39 -6.55
CA PRO A 119 -15.01 13.48 -5.85
C PRO A 119 -15.32 12.21 -6.66
N GLU A 120 -15.23 12.31 -7.99
CA GLU A 120 -15.40 11.25 -8.98
C GLU A 120 -14.42 10.09 -8.78
N GLU A 121 -13.22 10.35 -8.26
CA GLU A 121 -12.18 9.35 -8.01
C GLU A 121 -12.68 8.21 -7.12
N LYS A 122 -13.28 8.56 -5.97
CA LYS A 122 -13.76 7.56 -5.00
C LYS A 122 -15.06 6.88 -5.43
N LYS A 123 -15.81 7.52 -6.33
CA LYS A 123 -17.04 6.97 -6.90
C LYS A 123 -16.75 6.05 -8.10
N ASN A 124 -15.49 5.93 -8.50
CA ASN A 124 -15.08 5.21 -9.71
C ASN A 124 -15.88 5.67 -10.93
N GLU A 125 -16.07 7.00 -11.06
CA GLU A 125 -16.95 7.52 -12.10
C GLU A 125 -16.34 7.33 -13.49
N GLU A 126 -17.12 6.72 -14.38
CA GLU A 126 -16.69 6.30 -15.71
C GLU A 126 -16.11 7.45 -16.54
N LYS A 127 -16.77 8.62 -16.52
CA LYS A 127 -16.34 9.80 -17.28
C LYS A 127 -14.96 10.30 -16.82
N PHE A 128 -14.71 10.29 -15.51
CA PHE A 128 -13.43 10.71 -14.96
C PHE A 128 -12.32 9.69 -15.25
N ALA A 129 -12.61 8.40 -15.09
CA ALA A 129 -11.69 7.32 -15.48
C ALA A 129 -11.31 7.37 -16.97
N LYS A 130 -12.29 7.62 -17.85
CA LYS A 130 -12.05 7.77 -19.29
C LYS A 130 -11.20 9.01 -19.60
N ALA A 131 -11.43 10.13 -18.91
CA ALA A 131 -10.63 11.34 -19.07
C ALA A 131 -9.17 11.12 -18.62
N LEU A 132 -8.95 10.46 -17.48
CA LEU A 132 -7.63 10.06 -16.99
C LEU A 132 -6.89 9.15 -17.98
N ALA A 133 -7.60 8.23 -18.65
CA ALA A 133 -7.04 7.26 -19.58
C ALA A 133 -6.78 7.82 -21.00
N HIS A 134 -7.40 8.95 -21.37
CA HIS A 134 -7.58 9.38 -22.77
C HIS A 134 -6.29 9.47 -23.61
N LYS A 135 -5.14 9.77 -23.02
CA LYS A 135 -3.86 9.91 -23.74
C LYS A 135 -2.90 8.74 -23.54
N ALA A 136 -3.29 7.70 -22.81
CA ALA A 136 -2.40 6.63 -22.42
C ALA A 136 -2.61 5.39 -23.29
N ASP A 137 -1.51 4.84 -23.80
CA ASP A 137 -1.50 3.58 -24.56
C ASP A 137 -1.41 2.36 -23.62
N VAL A 138 -0.70 2.53 -22.50
CA VAL A 138 -0.41 1.48 -21.51
C VAL A 138 -0.72 1.99 -20.11
N PHE A 139 -1.32 1.14 -19.29
CA PHE A 139 -1.51 1.38 -17.86
C PHE A 139 -0.56 0.49 -17.05
N VAL A 140 0.24 1.12 -16.19
CA VAL A 140 1.11 0.44 -15.23
C VAL A 140 0.56 0.69 -13.83
N PHE A 141 0.15 -0.36 -13.13
CA PHE A 141 -0.31 -0.25 -11.75
C PHE A 141 0.81 -0.57 -10.77
N ASP A 142 1.33 0.44 -10.07
CA ASP A 142 2.46 0.31 -9.15
C ASP A 142 2.16 0.85 -7.74
N ALA A 143 0.90 0.73 -7.32
CA ALA A 143 0.40 1.24 -6.04
C ALA A 143 -0.40 0.19 -5.26
N PHE A 144 0.31 -0.83 -4.75
CA PHE A 144 -0.26 -1.93 -3.96
C PHE A 144 -1.13 -1.44 -2.79
N GLY A 145 -0.70 -0.38 -2.09
CA GLY A 145 -1.44 0.22 -0.98
C GLY A 145 -2.85 0.69 -1.33
N THR A 146 -3.15 0.88 -2.62
CA THR A 146 -4.50 1.23 -3.12
C THR A 146 -5.17 0.14 -3.94
N ALA A 147 -4.52 -1.02 -4.14
CA ALA A 147 -5.07 -2.12 -4.95
C ALA A 147 -6.38 -2.70 -4.41
N HIS A 148 -6.64 -2.55 -3.11
CA HIS A 148 -7.89 -2.98 -2.46
C HIS A 148 -9.06 -1.97 -2.62
N ARG A 149 -8.89 -0.91 -3.41
CA ARG A 149 -9.88 0.15 -3.61
C ARG A 149 -10.39 0.15 -5.04
N ASP A 150 -11.71 0.25 -5.19
CA ASP A 150 -12.37 0.44 -6.49
C ASP A 150 -12.48 1.94 -6.77
N HIS A 151 -11.42 2.55 -7.30
CA HIS A 151 -11.37 3.97 -7.64
C HIS A 151 -11.08 4.20 -9.14
N ALA A 152 -11.40 5.39 -9.63
CA ALA A 152 -11.19 5.76 -11.03
C ALA A 152 -9.73 5.58 -11.47
N SER A 153 -8.76 6.11 -10.71
CA SER A 153 -7.32 5.98 -10.99
C SER A 153 -6.73 4.57 -10.79
N THR A 154 -7.55 3.59 -10.40
CA THR A 154 -7.14 2.21 -10.14
C THR A 154 -7.84 1.26 -11.12
N THR A 155 -9.00 0.72 -10.74
CA THR A 155 -9.82 -0.19 -11.55
C THR A 155 -10.56 0.53 -12.69
N GLY A 156 -10.88 1.82 -12.54
CA GLY A 156 -11.64 2.58 -13.54
C GLY A 156 -10.89 2.76 -14.86
N VAL A 157 -9.68 3.31 -14.80
CA VAL A 157 -8.82 3.56 -15.99
C VAL A 157 -8.49 2.28 -16.75
N ALA A 158 -8.37 1.15 -16.05
CA ALA A 158 -8.08 -0.15 -16.64
C ALA A 158 -9.16 -0.63 -17.64
N LYS A 159 -10.37 -0.05 -17.60
CA LYS A 159 -11.45 -0.36 -18.56
C LYS A 159 -11.25 0.33 -19.93
N PHE A 160 -10.41 1.36 -19.98
CA PHE A 160 -10.26 2.23 -21.16
C PHE A 160 -8.91 2.12 -21.84
N ILE A 161 -7.93 1.50 -21.18
CA ILE A 161 -6.58 1.30 -21.72
C ILE A 161 -6.45 -0.19 -22.04
N PRO A 162 -6.16 -0.57 -23.30
CA PRO A 162 -6.17 -1.97 -23.71
C PRO A 162 -5.00 -2.77 -23.13
N GLU A 163 -3.84 -2.12 -22.95
CA GLU A 163 -2.62 -2.77 -22.46
C GLU A 163 -2.38 -2.42 -20.99
N LEU A 164 -2.36 -3.44 -20.14
CA LEU A 164 -2.35 -3.32 -18.68
C LEU A 164 -1.27 -4.21 -18.10
N CYS A 165 -0.41 -3.67 -17.25
CA CYS A 165 0.55 -4.46 -16.48
C CYS A 165 0.75 -3.91 -15.08
N ILE A 166 1.43 -4.70 -14.24
CA ILE A 166 1.89 -4.27 -12.92
C ILE A 166 3.30 -3.70 -12.99
N GLY A 167 3.57 -2.70 -12.16
CA GLY A 167 4.92 -2.20 -11.96
C GLY A 167 5.76 -3.10 -11.05
N LEU A 168 7.04 -2.74 -10.91
CA LEU A 168 8.02 -3.56 -10.18
C LEU A 168 7.76 -3.58 -8.66
N LEU A 169 7.21 -2.50 -8.09
CA LEU A 169 6.83 -2.47 -6.67
C LEU A 169 5.63 -3.40 -6.46
N MET A 170 4.59 -3.29 -7.29
CA MET A 170 3.42 -4.16 -7.21
C MET A 170 3.80 -5.64 -7.38
N GLU A 171 4.67 -5.97 -8.34
CA GLU A 171 5.19 -7.32 -8.53
C GLU A 171 5.91 -7.84 -7.28
N LYS A 172 6.79 -7.01 -6.69
CA LYS A 172 7.51 -7.38 -5.46
C LYS A 172 6.55 -7.64 -4.31
N GLU A 173 5.54 -6.79 -4.12
CA GLU A 173 4.53 -6.96 -3.05
C GLU A 173 3.73 -8.25 -3.27
N LEU A 174 3.28 -8.54 -4.50
CA LEU A 174 2.58 -9.78 -4.82
C LEU A 174 3.45 -11.03 -4.59
N ARG A 175 4.73 -10.95 -4.94
CA ARG A 175 5.68 -12.05 -4.72
C ARG A 175 5.90 -12.34 -3.25
N VAL A 176 6.03 -11.29 -2.43
CA VAL A 176 6.28 -11.41 -0.98
C VAL A 176 5.03 -11.84 -0.22
N LEU A 177 3.87 -11.35 -0.63
CA LEU A 177 2.59 -11.63 0.04
C LEU A 177 1.91 -12.90 -0.51
N SER A 178 2.40 -13.46 -1.60
CA SER A 178 1.94 -14.76 -2.07
C SER A 178 2.21 -15.81 -1.01
N LEU A 179 1.13 -16.48 -0.60
CA LEU A 179 1.20 -17.58 0.35
C LEU A 179 1.38 -18.94 -0.34
N ASP A 180 1.62 -18.93 -1.65
CA ASP A 180 1.79 -20.11 -2.47
C ASP A 180 3.28 -20.49 -2.54
N ASN A 181 3.59 -21.79 -2.39
CA ASN A 181 4.95 -22.33 -2.46
C ASN A 181 5.96 -21.69 -1.48
N ILE A 182 5.54 -21.28 -0.28
CA ILE A 182 6.46 -20.76 0.73
C ILE A 182 7.44 -21.87 1.19
N PRO A 183 8.76 -21.63 1.17
CA PRO A 183 9.75 -22.55 1.72
C PRO A 183 9.50 -22.84 3.21
N LYS A 184 9.56 -24.10 3.61
CA LYS A 184 9.39 -24.51 5.00
C LYS A 184 10.73 -24.55 5.75
N PRO A 185 10.76 -24.21 7.05
CA PRO A 185 9.63 -23.85 7.89
C PRO A 185 9.14 -22.40 7.67
N PHE A 186 7.83 -22.23 7.47
CA PHE A 186 7.18 -20.92 7.39
C PHE A 186 6.73 -20.48 8.78
N LYS A 187 7.39 -19.46 9.32
CA LYS A 187 7.03 -18.86 10.62
C LYS A 187 6.48 -17.46 10.41
N ALA A 188 5.44 -17.11 11.14
CA ALA A 188 4.84 -15.77 11.11
C ALA A 188 4.88 -15.13 12.51
N ILE A 189 4.97 -13.81 12.55
CA ILE A 189 4.86 -13.00 13.76
C ILE A 189 3.72 -12.02 13.55
N ILE A 190 2.75 -12.00 14.46
CA ILE A 190 1.60 -11.08 14.40
C ILE A 190 1.54 -10.28 15.68
N GLY A 191 1.68 -8.97 15.54
CA GLY A 191 1.42 -7.99 16.59
C GLY A 191 0.15 -7.19 16.30
N ALA A 192 -0.68 -6.94 17.31
CA ALA A 192 -1.76 -5.95 17.21
C ALA A 192 -2.25 -5.49 18.59
N ALA A 193 -2.99 -4.36 18.58
CA ALA A 193 -3.73 -3.89 19.74
C ALA A 193 -5.07 -4.65 19.92
N LYS A 194 -5.71 -5.06 18.83
CA LYS A 194 -7.01 -5.72 18.81
C LYS A 194 -6.94 -7.05 18.05
N VAL A 195 -7.50 -8.08 18.66
CA VAL A 195 -7.67 -9.44 18.11
C VAL A 195 -8.68 -9.38 16.97
N SER A 196 -9.79 -8.66 17.15
CA SER A 196 -10.86 -8.54 16.15
C SER A 196 -10.33 -8.12 14.76
N ASP A 197 -9.42 -7.15 14.73
CA ASP A 197 -8.75 -6.66 13.53
C ASP A 197 -7.80 -7.68 12.85
N LYS A 198 -7.43 -8.75 13.56
CA LYS A 198 -6.47 -9.77 13.09
C LYS A 198 -7.07 -11.14 12.89
N ILE A 199 -8.30 -11.40 13.34
CA ILE A 199 -8.94 -12.71 13.16
C ILE A 199 -8.89 -13.20 11.70
N PRO A 200 -9.27 -12.40 10.67
CA PRO A 200 -9.22 -12.89 9.29
C PRO A 200 -7.81 -13.29 8.83
N VAL A 201 -6.80 -12.56 9.30
CA VAL A 201 -5.38 -12.84 9.00
C VAL A 201 -4.94 -14.12 9.70
N LEU A 202 -5.31 -14.30 10.97
CA LEU A 202 -5.02 -15.50 11.75
C LEU A 202 -5.68 -16.74 11.14
N GLU A 203 -6.96 -16.66 10.79
CA GLU A 203 -7.73 -17.74 10.15
C GLU A 203 -7.12 -18.17 8.81
N SER A 204 -6.55 -17.22 8.05
CA SER A 204 -5.87 -17.49 6.77
C SER A 204 -4.48 -18.10 6.95
N LEU A 205 -3.70 -17.64 7.95
CA LEU A 205 -2.29 -18.03 8.13
C LEU A 205 -2.11 -19.31 8.95
N LEU A 206 -2.89 -19.53 10.01
CA LEU A 206 -2.74 -20.69 10.92
C LEU A 206 -2.73 -22.06 10.22
N PRO A 207 -3.55 -22.30 9.18
CA PRO A 207 -3.46 -23.54 8.41
C PRO A 207 -2.10 -23.71 7.68
N ARG A 208 -1.48 -22.61 7.27
CA ARG A 208 -0.32 -22.57 6.36
C ARG A 208 1.03 -22.48 7.06
N VAL A 209 1.10 -21.80 8.21
CA VAL A 209 2.33 -21.61 8.98
C VAL A 209 2.70 -22.88 9.76
N ASP A 210 4.00 -23.07 10.00
CA ASP A 210 4.54 -24.07 10.91
C ASP A 210 4.54 -23.57 12.36
N LYS A 211 4.83 -22.27 12.57
CA LYS A 211 4.71 -21.59 13.87
C LYS A 211 4.18 -20.17 13.69
N LEU A 212 3.37 -19.71 14.63
CA LEU A 212 2.84 -18.36 14.70
C LEU A 212 3.15 -17.76 16.06
N LEU A 213 3.97 -16.71 16.09
CA LEU A 213 4.25 -15.96 17.31
C LEU A 213 3.24 -14.81 17.41
N LEU A 214 2.53 -14.72 18.54
CA LEU A 214 1.63 -13.60 18.83
C LEU A 214 2.34 -12.63 19.78
N GLY A 215 2.22 -11.34 19.47
CA GLY A 215 2.76 -10.25 20.28
C GLY A 215 1.78 -9.07 20.38
N GLY A 216 2.10 -8.10 21.23
CA GLY A 216 1.22 -6.96 21.51
C GLY A 216 -0.04 -7.37 22.30
N ALA A 217 -1.00 -6.44 22.41
CA ALA A 217 -2.13 -6.61 23.31
C ALA A 217 -3.06 -7.79 22.96
N ILE A 218 -3.04 -8.27 21.71
CA ILE A 218 -3.84 -9.46 21.34
C ILE A 218 -3.51 -10.69 22.20
N VAL A 219 -2.27 -10.78 22.68
CA VAL A 219 -1.80 -11.88 23.53
C VAL A 219 -2.68 -12.00 24.78
N PHE A 220 -3.07 -10.90 25.40
CA PHE A 220 -3.83 -10.94 26.65
C PHE A 220 -5.23 -11.52 26.48
N THR A 221 -5.84 -11.33 25.30
CA THR A 221 -7.12 -12.00 24.99
C THR A 221 -6.92 -13.51 24.84
N PHE A 222 -5.82 -13.96 24.22
CA PHE A 222 -5.48 -15.39 24.14
C PHE A 222 -5.13 -15.98 25.51
N LEU A 223 -4.32 -15.31 26.32
CA LEU A 223 -3.95 -15.72 27.67
C LEU A 223 -5.18 -15.83 28.58
N LYS A 224 -6.05 -14.82 28.60
CA LYS A 224 -7.31 -14.86 29.37
C LYS A 224 -8.24 -15.97 28.88
N ALA A 225 -8.32 -16.19 27.56
CA ALA A 225 -9.15 -17.23 26.97
C ALA A 225 -8.73 -18.66 27.37
N ILE A 226 -7.45 -18.87 27.70
CA ILE A 226 -6.90 -20.16 28.16
C ILE A 226 -6.72 -20.24 29.68
N GLY A 227 -7.20 -19.24 30.42
CA GLY A 227 -7.32 -19.26 31.88
C GLY A 227 -6.23 -18.54 32.66
N TYR A 228 -5.33 -17.79 32.02
CA TYR A 228 -4.36 -16.95 32.74
C TYR A 228 -5.01 -15.64 33.21
N GLU A 229 -4.55 -15.16 34.36
CA GLU A 229 -4.84 -13.80 34.82
C GLU A 229 -3.96 -12.80 34.07
N VAL A 230 -4.56 -11.70 33.61
CA VAL A 230 -3.89 -10.69 32.78
C VAL A 230 -3.98 -9.27 33.37
N GLY A 231 -4.44 -9.16 34.63
CA GLY A 231 -4.62 -7.88 35.32
C GLY A 231 -5.49 -6.90 34.53
N THR A 232 -5.02 -5.66 34.41
CA THR A 232 -5.67 -4.56 33.68
C THR A 232 -5.29 -4.50 32.20
N SER A 233 -4.61 -5.52 31.67
CA SER A 233 -4.18 -5.55 30.28
C SER A 233 -5.37 -5.50 29.30
N LEU A 234 -5.15 -4.92 28.13
CA LEU A 234 -6.19 -4.76 27.11
C LEU A 234 -6.69 -6.12 26.59
N VAL A 235 -7.97 -6.40 26.81
CA VAL A 235 -8.66 -7.63 26.41
C VAL A 235 -9.93 -7.31 25.65
N GLU A 236 -10.22 -8.08 24.60
CA GLU A 236 -11.52 -8.06 23.92
C GLU A 236 -12.39 -9.22 24.41
N ASP A 237 -13.18 -8.99 25.46
CA ASP A 237 -14.00 -10.03 26.10
C ASP A 237 -14.97 -10.73 25.13
N GLY A 238 -15.49 -9.99 24.14
CA GLY A 238 -16.36 -10.53 23.09
C GLY A 238 -15.67 -11.55 22.16
N GLU A 239 -14.34 -11.55 22.10
CA GLU A 239 -13.56 -12.43 21.23
C GLU A 239 -12.94 -13.64 21.97
N LEU A 240 -13.09 -13.73 23.29
CA LEU A 240 -12.50 -14.81 24.10
C LEU A 240 -12.89 -16.21 23.61
N GLY A 241 -14.16 -16.39 23.23
CA GLY A 241 -14.64 -17.67 22.70
C GLY A 241 -13.98 -18.06 21.38
N ARG A 242 -13.72 -17.10 20.49
CA ARG A 242 -13.03 -17.35 19.21
C ARG A 242 -11.54 -17.55 19.44
N ALA A 243 -10.90 -16.75 20.29
CA ALA A 243 -9.51 -16.90 20.67
C ALA A 243 -9.23 -18.28 21.30
N LYS A 244 -10.09 -18.74 22.22
CA LYS A 244 -10.00 -20.07 22.83
C LYS A 244 -10.05 -21.18 21.79
N LYS A 245 -11.08 -21.18 20.93
CA LYS A 245 -11.24 -22.18 19.87
C LYS A 245 -10.05 -22.20 18.92
N MET A 246 -9.52 -21.03 18.58
CA MET A 246 -8.36 -20.89 17.70
C MET A 246 -7.09 -21.45 18.36
N TYR A 247 -6.87 -21.12 19.64
CA TYR A 247 -5.75 -21.65 20.42
C TYR A 247 -5.83 -23.17 20.55
N GLU A 248 -6.97 -23.72 20.97
CA GLU A 248 -7.15 -25.17 21.13
C GLU A 248 -6.90 -25.92 19.82
N LYS A 249 -7.38 -25.39 18.69
CA LYS A 249 -7.21 -26.01 17.37
C LYS A 249 -5.76 -25.98 16.88
N TYR A 250 -4.99 -24.95 17.23
CA TYR A 250 -3.64 -24.72 16.70
C TYR A 250 -2.59 -24.56 17.80
N LYS A 251 -2.80 -25.22 18.95
CA LYS A 251 -1.96 -25.10 20.15
C LYS A 251 -0.49 -25.36 19.88
N ASP A 252 -0.18 -26.33 19.02
CA ASP A 252 1.20 -26.68 18.68
C ASP A 252 1.86 -25.67 17.73
N LYS A 253 1.07 -24.79 17.09
CA LYS A 253 1.57 -23.76 16.17
C LYS A 253 1.66 -22.39 16.83
N ILE A 254 0.70 -22.05 17.69
CA ILE A 254 0.62 -20.75 18.34
C ILE A 254 1.62 -20.68 19.49
N ILE A 255 2.53 -19.72 19.41
CA ILE A 255 3.50 -19.37 20.45
C ILE A 255 3.02 -18.07 21.07
N LEU A 256 2.68 -18.15 22.36
CA LEU A 256 2.42 -16.98 23.20
C LEU A 256 3.72 -16.58 23.95
N PRO A 257 3.86 -15.32 24.36
CA PRO A 257 4.94 -14.88 25.24
C PRO A 257 4.99 -15.72 26.52
N VAL A 258 6.20 -15.94 27.02
CA VAL A 258 6.46 -16.66 28.29
C VAL A 258 6.56 -15.71 29.47
N ASP A 259 6.86 -14.45 29.20
CA ASP A 259 6.96 -13.33 30.12
C ASP A 259 6.36 -12.08 29.46
N VAL A 260 6.01 -11.10 30.27
CA VAL A 260 5.57 -9.79 29.81
C VAL A 260 6.20 -8.68 30.63
N VAL A 261 6.39 -7.51 30.01
CA VAL A 261 6.75 -6.29 30.72
C VAL A 261 5.46 -5.55 31.05
N ILE A 262 5.21 -5.30 32.34
CA ILE A 262 4.03 -4.61 32.86
C ILE A 262 4.42 -3.26 33.46
N SER A 263 3.45 -2.35 33.58
CA SER A 263 3.58 -1.05 34.25
C SER A 263 2.28 -0.77 35.00
N GLU A 264 2.38 -0.13 36.17
CA GLU A 264 1.22 0.38 36.93
C GLU A 264 0.62 1.65 36.29
N ASP A 265 1.38 2.27 35.38
CA ASP A 265 1.09 3.52 34.70
C ASP A 265 0.94 3.31 33.18
N GLU A 266 -0.08 3.94 32.57
CA GLU A 266 -0.33 3.87 31.12
C GLU A 266 0.82 4.44 30.27
N GLU A 267 1.62 5.37 30.81
CA GLU A 267 2.78 5.95 30.15
C GLU A 267 4.03 5.06 30.24
N GLY A 268 3.98 3.95 30.99
CA GLY A 268 5.07 2.98 31.07
C GLY A 268 6.32 3.45 31.84
N ARG A 269 6.17 4.36 32.81
CA ARG A 269 7.30 4.97 33.53
C ARG A 269 7.97 4.04 34.55
N GLU A 270 7.21 3.11 35.14
CA GLU A 270 7.73 2.08 36.04
C GLU A 270 7.40 0.70 35.47
N ILE A 271 8.45 -0.04 35.08
CA ILE A 271 8.30 -1.33 34.40
C ILE A 271 8.76 -2.50 35.27
N HIS A 272 7.99 -3.58 35.24
CA HIS A 272 8.32 -4.86 35.88
C HIS A 272 8.21 -5.99 34.85
N THR A 273 9.01 -7.05 34.99
CA THR A 273 8.88 -8.27 34.17
C THR A 273 8.21 -9.35 35.01
N VAL A 274 7.17 -9.98 34.47
CA VAL A 274 6.40 -11.05 35.12
C VAL A 274 6.20 -12.23 34.20
#